data_AF-A0A7S2K6G7-F1
#
_entry.id   AF-A0A7S2K6G7-F1
#
_cell.length_a   1.000
_cell.length_b   1.000
_cell.length_c   1.000
_cell.angle_alpha   90.00
_cell.angle_beta   90.00
_cell.angle_gamma   90.00
#
_symmetry.space_group_name_H-M   'P 1'
#
loop_
_entity.id
_entity.type
_entity.pdbx_description
1 polymer ?
#
loop_
_entity_poly.entity_id
_entity_poly.type
_entity_poly.pdbx_seq_one_letter_code
_entity_poly.pdbx_strand_id
1 'polypeptide(L)'
;RLQVFALEKGVCQRCGVDAHALYLRIKALQPPERLNVLCNANWNLPRTGAALERLLQHPKEGDFWQADHIVAVSEGGGRCGLDNLQTLCTPCHLRDTEKLRSRLRLSGGARSEILGRGQ
;
A
#
# COMPACT_ATOMS: atom_id res chain seq x y z
N ARG A 1 10.05 -3.55 8.43
CA ARG A 1 9.07 -2.51 8.89
C ARG A 1 9.72 -1.50 9.85
N LEU A 2 10.34 -1.91 10.96
CA LEU A 2 10.99 -0.98 11.92
C LEU A 2 12.11 -0.12 11.32
N GLN A 3 12.97 -0.71 10.49
CA GLN A 3 14.11 -0.01 9.89
C GLN A 3 13.66 1.07 8.87
N VAL A 4 12.68 0.74 8.02
CA VAL A 4 12.07 1.71 7.08
C VAL A 4 11.36 2.83 7.84
N PHE A 5 10.64 2.48 8.91
CA PHE A 5 10.00 3.47 9.76
C PHE A 5 11.01 4.42 10.43
N ALA A 6 12.17 3.94 10.87
CA ALA A 6 13.20 4.79 11.43
C ALA A 6 13.72 5.83 10.42
N LEU A 7 13.75 5.48 9.13
CA LEU A 7 14.22 6.36 8.05
C LEU A 7 13.13 7.34 7.58
N GLU A 8 11.92 6.83 7.34
CA GLU A 8 10.87 7.57 6.63
C GLU A 8 9.70 7.99 7.52
N LYS A 9 9.69 7.55 8.79
CA LYS A 9 8.76 7.96 9.85
C LYS A 9 7.28 7.73 9.52
N GLY A 10 6.97 6.82 8.60
CA GLY A 10 5.59 6.57 8.18
C GLY A 10 5.09 7.51 7.08
N VAL A 11 5.98 8.33 6.50
CA VAL A 11 5.67 9.20 5.36
C VAL A 11 5.68 8.41 4.06
N CYS A 12 4.62 8.53 3.29
CA CYS A 12 4.45 7.83 2.03
C CYS A 12 5.41 8.36 0.96
N GLN A 13 6.29 7.50 0.42
CA GLN A 13 7.23 7.84 -0.65
C GLN A 13 6.56 8.08 -2.02
N ARG A 14 5.25 7.81 -2.16
CA ARG A 14 4.49 8.04 -3.39
C ARG A 14 3.70 9.34 -3.42
N CYS A 15 3.14 9.77 -2.28
CA CYS A 15 2.27 10.94 -2.23
C CYS A 15 2.62 11.93 -1.11
N GLY A 16 3.63 11.66 -0.29
CA GLY A 16 4.10 12.56 0.76
C GLY A 16 3.23 12.63 2.01
N VAL A 17 2.10 11.91 2.07
CA VAL A 17 1.24 11.92 3.27
C VAL A 17 1.97 11.28 4.45
N ASP A 18 1.93 11.94 5.61
CA ASP A 18 2.36 11.35 6.87
C ASP A 18 1.26 10.42 7.41
N ALA A 19 1.32 9.17 6.98
CA ALA A 19 0.30 8.17 7.30
C ALA A 19 0.39 7.70 8.76
N HIS A 20 1.57 7.74 9.38
CA HIS A 20 1.70 7.39 10.79
C HIS A 20 1.16 8.51 11.69
N ALA A 21 1.44 9.79 11.39
CA ALA A 21 0.83 10.90 12.11
C ALA A 21 -0.71 10.88 11.97
N LEU A 22 -1.23 10.57 10.78
CA LEU A 22 -2.67 10.40 10.58
C LEU A 22 -3.23 9.26 11.42
N TYR A 23 -2.54 8.11 11.50
CA TYR A 23 -2.92 7.00 12.38
C TYR A 23 -3.01 7.44 13.85
N LEU A 24 -1.98 8.13 14.36
CA LEU A 24 -1.96 8.61 15.75
C LEU A 24 -3.11 9.57 16.03
N ARG A 25 -3.39 10.49 15.11
CA ARG A 25 -4.53 11.40 15.20
C ARG A 25 -5.86 10.63 15.24
N ILE A 26 -6.06 9.69 14.33
CA ILE A 26 -7.30 8.89 14.27
C ILE A 26 -7.49 8.02 15.52
N LYS A 27 -6.41 7.44 16.04
CA LYS A 27 -6.43 6.61 17.26
C LYS A 27 -6.86 7.41 18.49
N ALA A 28 -6.52 8.70 18.56
CA ALA A 28 -6.87 9.58 19.66
C ALA A 28 -8.32 10.09 19.62
N LEU A 29 -9.02 9.94 18.49
CA LEU A 29 -10.38 10.44 18.28
C LEU A 29 -11.45 9.39 18.59
N GLN A 30 -12.66 9.86 18.89
CA GLN A 30 -13.83 9.00 19.00
C GLN A 30 -14.32 8.55 17.63
N PRO A 31 -14.93 7.34 17.50
CA PRO A 31 -15.39 6.81 16.21
C PRO A 31 -16.20 7.78 15.33
N PRO A 32 -17.12 8.62 15.86
CA PRO A 32 -17.88 9.57 15.05
C PRO A 32 -17.02 10.66 14.38
N GLU A 33 -15.89 11.02 14.99
CA GLU A 33 -15.02 12.11 14.51
C GLU A 33 -14.04 11.62 13.41
N ARG A 34 -13.74 10.32 13.41
CA ARG A 34 -12.70 9.71 12.56
C ARG A 34 -12.99 9.88 11.07
N LEU A 35 -14.25 9.71 10.66
CA LEU A 35 -14.63 9.81 9.25
C LEU A 35 -14.36 11.22 8.69
N ASN A 36 -14.76 12.26 9.43
CA ASN A 36 -14.53 13.64 9.01
C ASN A 36 -13.03 13.95 8.85
N VAL A 37 -12.20 13.47 9.78
CA VAL A 37 -10.74 13.66 9.70
C VAL A 37 -10.13 12.93 8.52
N LEU A 38 -10.56 11.70 8.22
CA LEU A 38 -10.11 10.96 7.04
C LEU A 38 -10.50 11.69 5.75
N CYS A 39 -11.73 12.19 5.65
CA CYS A 39 -12.19 12.97 4.49
C CYS A 39 -11.39 14.26 4.31
N ASN A 40 -11.16 15.02 5.40
CA ASN A 40 -10.38 16.26 5.37
C ASN A 40 -8.91 16.04 5.03
N ALA A 41 -8.37 14.86 5.30
CA ALA A 41 -7.02 14.46 4.88
C ALA A 41 -6.96 13.96 3.44
N ASN A 42 -8.07 14.04 2.68
CA ASN A 42 -8.24 13.45 1.35
C ASN A 42 -7.85 11.96 1.32
N TRP A 43 -8.13 11.24 2.42
CA TRP A 43 -7.81 9.84 2.53
C TRP A 43 -8.74 9.01 1.65
N ASN A 44 -8.16 8.09 0.85
CA ASN A 44 -8.97 7.17 0.06
C ASN A 44 -9.51 6.07 0.97
N LEU A 45 -10.82 6.10 1.22
CA LEU A 45 -11.50 5.18 2.12
C LEU A 45 -11.56 3.75 1.55
N PRO A 46 -11.66 2.72 2.41
CA PRO A 46 -11.87 1.35 1.95
C PRO A 46 -13.09 1.22 1.02
N ARG A 47 -12.98 0.36 0.01
CA ARG A 47 -14.04 0.16 -1.00
C ARG A 47 -15.31 -0.51 -0.45
N THR A 48 -15.23 -1.20 0.68
CA THR A 48 -16.35 -1.95 1.26
C THR A 48 -16.78 -1.34 2.59
N GLY A 49 -18.09 -1.34 2.85
CA GLY A 49 -18.67 -0.82 4.10
C GLY A 49 -18.08 -1.51 5.33
N ALA A 50 -17.95 -2.84 5.31
CA ALA A 50 -17.36 -3.60 6.41
C ALA A 50 -15.90 -3.22 6.71
N ALA A 51 -15.09 -2.95 5.67
CA ALA A 51 -13.71 -2.52 5.87
C ALA A 51 -13.63 -1.08 6.39
N LEU A 52 -14.51 -0.20 5.93
CA LEU A 52 -14.64 1.16 6.46
C LEU A 52 -15.08 1.16 7.92
N GLU A 53 -16.11 0.38 8.26
CA GLU A 53 -16.60 0.23 9.63
C GLU A 53 -15.49 -0.28 10.56
N ARG A 54 -14.78 -1.33 10.16
CA ARG A 54 -13.63 -1.84 10.93
C ARG A 54 -12.56 -0.77 11.14
N LEU A 55 -12.23 0.00 10.10
CA LEU A 55 -11.26 1.11 10.20
C LEU A 55 -11.73 2.17 11.21
N LEU A 56 -13.02 2.53 11.17
CA LEU A 56 -13.59 3.54 12.04
C LEU A 56 -13.74 3.06 13.49
N GLN A 57 -14.00 1.77 13.73
CA GLN A 57 -14.13 1.22 15.09
C GLN A 57 -12.78 0.90 15.71
N HIS A 58 -11.92 0.21 14.96
CA HIS A 58 -10.67 -0.37 15.45
C HIS A 58 -9.51 -0.08 14.48
N PRO A 59 -9.07 1.19 14.38
CA PRO A 59 -7.96 1.58 13.51
C PRO A 59 -6.67 0.91 13.99
N LYS A 60 -6.00 0.21 13.08
CA LYS A 60 -4.67 -0.37 13.30
C LYS A 60 -3.65 0.41 12.49
N GLU A 61 -2.40 0.42 12.94
CA GLU A 61 -1.34 1.14 12.24
C GLU A 61 -1.18 0.68 10.78
N GLY A 62 -1.31 -0.62 10.51
CA GLY A 62 -1.28 -1.17 9.15
C GLY A 62 -2.42 -0.71 8.26
N ASP A 63 -3.48 -0.10 8.80
CA ASP A 63 -4.54 0.47 7.96
C ASP A 63 -4.09 1.76 7.28
N PHE A 64 -3.03 2.40 7.79
CA PHE A 64 -2.54 3.68 7.31
C PHE A 64 -1.27 3.51 6.48
N TRP A 65 -0.34 2.65 6.87
CA TRP A 65 0.92 2.51 6.14
C TRP A 65 1.48 1.10 6.11
N GLN A 66 2.16 0.80 5.01
CA GLN A 66 2.78 -0.47 4.66
C GLN A 66 4.26 -0.26 4.30
N ALA A 67 5.10 -1.21 4.66
CA ALA A 67 6.45 -1.30 4.09
C ALA A 67 6.33 -2.10 2.80
N ASP A 68 6.60 -1.48 1.66
CA ASP A 68 6.50 -2.07 0.34
C ASP A 68 7.88 -2.20 -0.31
N HIS A 69 7.99 -3.09 -1.29
CA HIS A 69 9.22 -3.20 -2.08
C HIS A 69 9.23 -2.15 -3.19
N ILE A 70 10.38 -1.51 -3.44
CA ILE A 70 10.54 -0.58 -4.57
C ILE A 70 10.44 -1.34 -5.90
N VAL A 71 11.15 -2.46 -5.99
CA VAL A 71 11.02 -3.46 -7.05
C VAL A 71 10.27 -4.66 -6.49
N ALA A 72 9.16 -5.02 -7.13
CA ALA A 72 8.34 -6.15 -6.68
C ALA A 72 9.12 -7.47 -6.72
N VAL A 73 8.89 -8.34 -5.73
CA VAL A 73 9.52 -9.67 -5.68
C VAL A 73 9.24 -10.48 -6.95
N SER A 74 8.01 -10.41 -7.47
CA SER A 74 7.60 -11.08 -8.72
C SER A 74 8.34 -10.58 -9.97
N GLU A 75 8.97 -9.41 -9.90
CA GLU A 75 9.73 -8.79 -10.99
C GLU A 75 11.25 -8.84 -10.72
N GLY A 76 11.71 -9.66 -9.76
CA GLY A 76 13.13 -9.85 -9.44
C GLY A 76 13.64 -9.01 -8.26
N GLY A 77 12.76 -8.33 -7.52
CA GLY A 77 13.09 -7.52 -6.34
C GLY A 77 13.46 -8.30 -5.07
N GLY A 78 14.01 -9.50 -5.19
CA GLY A 78 14.33 -10.38 -4.06
C GLY A 78 15.47 -9.93 -3.14
N ARG A 79 16.05 -8.74 -3.36
CA ARG A 79 17.03 -8.17 -2.42
C ARG A 79 16.28 -7.62 -1.21
N CYS A 80 16.38 -8.33 -0.08
CA CYS A 80 15.84 -7.92 1.23
C CYS A 80 16.65 -6.78 1.89
N GLY A 81 17.43 -6.02 1.12
CA GLY A 81 18.14 -4.86 1.64
C GLY A 81 17.19 -3.70 1.89
N LEU A 82 17.55 -2.80 2.80
CA LEU A 82 16.78 -1.59 3.08
C LEU A 82 16.65 -0.67 1.87
N ASP A 83 17.56 -0.79 0.91
CA ASP A 83 17.57 -0.07 -0.36
C ASP A 83 16.38 -0.42 -1.27
N ASN A 84 15.73 -1.57 -1.06
CA ASN A 84 14.57 -1.98 -1.83
C ASN A 84 13.25 -1.88 -1.05
N LEU A 85 13.24 -1.19 0.09
CA LEU A 85 12.02 -0.97 0.87
C LEU A 85 11.65 0.50 0.92
N GLN A 86 10.35 0.78 0.88
CA GLN A 86 9.77 2.11 1.01
C GLN A 86 8.49 2.06 1.84
N THR A 87 8.14 3.16 2.47
CA THR A 87 6.87 3.37 3.15
C THR A 87 5.85 3.84 2.15
N LEU A 88 4.73 3.12 2.02
CA LEU A 88 3.57 3.58 1.29
C LEU A 88 2.37 3.72 2.22
N CYS A 89 1.57 4.76 2.03
CA CYS A 89 0.24 4.77 2.62
C CYS A 89 -0.60 3.65 2.01
N THR A 90 -1.53 3.08 2.78
CA THR A 90 -2.35 1.94 2.34
C THR A 90 -3.07 2.19 1.01
N PRO A 91 -3.64 3.38 0.72
CA PRO A 91 -4.18 3.69 -0.60
C PRO A 91 -3.16 3.56 -1.75
N CYS A 92 -1.95 4.09 -1.57
CA CYS A 92 -0.89 4.00 -2.58
C CYS A 92 -0.43 2.55 -2.77
N HIS A 93 -0.26 1.82 -1.68
CA HIS A 93 0.12 0.41 -1.70
C HIS A 93 -0.90 -0.46 -2.44
N LEU A 94 -2.20 -0.27 -2.17
CA LEU A 94 -3.27 -1.01 -2.87
C LEU A 94 -3.28 -0.72 -4.37
N ARG A 95 -3.07 0.55 -4.76
CA ARG A 95 -2.98 0.94 -6.17
C ARG A 95 -1.77 0.32 -6.86
N ASP A 96 -0.60 0.29 -6.21
CA ASP A 96 0.61 -0.30 -6.78
C ASP A 96 0.46 -1.83 -6.90
N THR A 97 -0.15 -2.48 -5.90
CA THR A 97 -0.52 -3.91 -5.95
C THR A 97 -1.49 -4.20 -7.10
N GLU A 98 -2.51 -3.37 -7.31
CA GLU A 98 -3.50 -3.54 -8.39
C GLU A 98 -2.85 -3.38 -9.77
N LYS A 99 -1.98 -2.38 -9.94
CA LYS A 99 -1.18 -2.21 -11.17
C LYS A 99 -0.30 -3.43 -11.46
N LEU A 100 0.41 -3.94 -10.46
CA LEU A 100 1.27 -5.12 -10.60
C LEU A 100 0.44 -6.34 -11.01
N ARG A 101 -0.69 -6.59 -10.35
CA ARG A 101 -1.60 -7.70 -10.70
C ARG A 101 -2.09 -7.60 -12.14
N SER A 102 -2.45 -6.41 -12.60
CA SER A 102 -2.86 -6.19 -13.99
C SER A 102 -1.73 -6.49 -14.98
N ARG A 103 -0.49 -6.04 -14.71
CA ARG A 103 0.67 -6.37 -15.56
C ARG A 103 0.92 -7.88 -15.64
N LEU A 104 0.89 -8.57 -14.50
CA LEU A 104 1.15 -10.01 -14.44
C LEU A 104 0.09 -10.84 -15.19
N ARG A 105 -1.18 -10.41 -15.14
CA ARG A 105 -2.26 -11.04 -15.93
C ARG A 105 -2.02 -10.88 -17.43
N LEU A 106 -1.60 -9.70 -17.88
CA LEU A 106 -1.32 -9.43 -19.30
C LEU A 106 -0.05 -10.18 -19.79
N SER A 107 1.00 -10.24 -18.97
CA SER A 107 2.23 -10.96 -19.31
C SER A 107 2.09 -12.49 -19.27
N GLY A 108 1.14 -13.02 -18.50
CA GLY A 108 0.83 -14.45 -18.44
C GLY A 108 0.21 -15.00 -19.73
N GLY A 109 -0.34 -14.13 -20.61
CA GLY A 109 -0.87 -14.52 -21.92
C GLY A 109 0.16 -14.53 -23.05
N ALA A 110 1.32 -13.89 -22.88
CA ALA A 110 2.29 -13.67 -23.97
C ALA A 110 3.40 -14.75 -24.05
N ARG A 111 3.36 -15.80 -23.21
CA ARG A 111 4.40 -16.84 -23.15
C ARG A 111 4.02 -18.18 -23.81
N SER A 112 2.89 -18.28 -24.50
CA SER A 112 2.41 -19.56 -25.08
C SER A 112 2.50 -19.66 -26.62
N GLU A 113 3.21 -18.76 -27.31
CA GLU A 113 3.18 -18.76 -28.79
C GLU A 113 4.54 -18.50 -29.45
N ILE A 114 5.64 -19.07 -28.95
CA ILE A 114 6.92 -19.15 -29.69
C ILE A 114 7.62 -20.48 -29.39
N LEU A 115 7.07 -21.59 -29.89
CA LEU A 115 7.79 -22.85 -30.11
C LEU A 115 6.97 -23.71 -31.08
N GLY A 116 7.05 -23.37 -32.36
CA GLY A 116 6.29 -24.06 -33.40
C GLY A 116 6.58 -23.54 -34.79
N ARG A 117 7.85 -23.57 -35.21
CA ARG A 117 8.28 -23.58 -36.62
C ARG A 117 9.78 -23.86 -36.67
N GLY A 118 10.13 -25.06 -37.14
CA GLY A 118 11.51 -25.47 -37.31
C GLY A 118 11.63 -26.91 -37.80
N GLN A 119 11.25 -27.09 -39.07
CA GLN A 119 11.60 -28.17 -40.02
C GLN A 119 11.28 -29.62 -39.65
#